data_AF-A0A1F2QZ06-F1
#
_entry.id   AF-A0A1F2QZ06-F1
#
_cell.length_a   1.000
_cell.length_b   1.000
_cell.length_c   1.000
_cell.angle_alpha   90.00
_cell.angle_beta   90.00
_cell.angle_gamma   90.00
#
_symmetry.space_group_name_H-M   'P 1'
#
loop_
_entity.id
_entity.type
_entity.pdbx_description
1 polymer ?
#
loop_
_entity_poly.entity_id
_entity_poly.type
_entity_poly.pdbx_seq_one_letter_code
_entity_poly.pdbx_strand_id
1 'polypeptide(L)'
;MKKTNQIPADDMRPEYDFASMKGGVRGKYAGRAREGTNIVLIEPEVTDAFPTEQAVNEALKGVLNTTRAVRNTGGLPNKALRPTSRARRKAKSRKRSHAARG
;
A
#
# COMPACT_ATOMS: atom_id res chain seq x y z
N MET A 1 22.72 -41.81 -27.13
CA MET A 1 22.80 -40.62 -28.00
C MET A 1 21.88 -39.55 -27.44
N LYS A 2 22.42 -38.40 -27.00
CA LYS A 2 21.64 -37.33 -26.37
C LYS A 2 20.85 -36.59 -27.47
N LYS A 3 19.52 -36.56 -27.37
CA LYS A 3 18.68 -35.74 -28.24
C LYS A 3 18.76 -34.30 -27.78
N THR A 4 19.44 -33.45 -28.54
CA THR A 4 19.40 -32.00 -28.37
C THR A 4 18.02 -31.51 -28.78
N ASN A 5 17.23 -31.05 -27.80
CA ASN A 5 15.94 -30.41 -28.03
C ASN A 5 16.24 -29.06 -28.70
N GLN A 6 16.19 -28.99 -30.03
CA GLN A 6 16.31 -27.72 -30.74
C GLN A 6 15.08 -26.89 -30.38
N ILE A 7 15.31 -25.82 -29.65
CA ILE A 7 14.31 -24.77 -29.43
C ILE A 7 13.99 -24.23 -30.83
N PRO A 8 12.74 -24.36 -31.33
CA PRO A 8 12.40 -23.81 -32.63
C PRO A 8 12.73 -22.33 -32.61
N ALA A 9 13.40 -21.84 -33.65
CA ALA A 9 13.57 -20.41 -33.86
C ALA A 9 12.19 -19.76 -33.71
N ASP A 10 12.13 -18.63 -33.00
CA ASP A 10 10.94 -17.80 -32.79
C ASP A 10 10.58 -17.07 -34.11
N ASP A 11 10.53 -17.83 -35.20
CA ASP A 11 10.26 -17.36 -36.54
C ASP A 11 8.74 -17.28 -36.71
N MET A 12 8.30 -16.12 -37.19
CA MET A 12 6.92 -15.89 -37.57
C MET A 12 6.48 -16.94 -38.60
N ARG A 13 5.28 -17.51 -38.41
CA ARG A 13 4.74 -18.49 -39.35
C ARG A 13 4.57 -17.86 -40.75
N PRO A 14 4.77 -18.62 -41.83
CA PRO A 14 4.68 -18.10 -43.21
C PRO A 14 3.33 -17.46 -43.54
N GLU A 15 2.26 -17.86 -42.86
CA GLU A 15 0.90 -17.33 -43.05
C GLU A 15 0.73 -15.91 -42.48
N TYR A 16 1.64 -15.43 -41.64
CA TYR A 16 1.58 -14.10 -41.04
C TYR A 16 2.42 -13.09 -41.82
N ASP A 17 1.79 -12.40 -42.77
CA ASP A 17 2.36 -11.22 -43.42
C ASP A 17 1.72 -9.93 -42.89
N PHE A 18 2.39 -9.31 -41.92
CA PHE A 18 1.94 -8.03 -41.36
C PHE A 18 2.04 -6.86 -42.35
N ALA A 19 2.83 -6.99 -43.43
CA ALA A 19 2.96 -5.94 -44.44
C ALA A 19 1.74 -5.86 -45.37
N SER A 20 1.07 -6.99 -45.61
CA SER A 20 -0.19 -7.03 -46.40
C SER A 20 -1.45 -6.75 -45.58
N MET A 21 -1.36 -6.72 -44.24
CA MET A 21 -2.49 -6.39 -43.38
C MET A 21 -2.95 -4.93 -43.54
N LYS A 22 -4.10 -4.72 -44.20
CA LYS A 22 -4.75 -3.41 -44.24
C LYS A 22 -5.21 -2.99 -42.84
N GLY A 23 -4.78 -1.83 -42.38
CA GLY A 23 -5.19 -1.24 -41.09
C GLY A 23 -4.32 -1.63 -39.87
N GLY A 24 -3.25 -2.39 -40.08
CA GLY A 24 -2.23 -2.64 -39.05
C GLY A 24 -1.39 -1.38 -38.80
N VAL A 25 -1.58 -0.74 -37.64
CA VAL A 25 -0.80 0.45 -37.24
C VAL A 25 0.13 0.08 -36.10
N ARG A 26 1.45 0.14 -36.34
CA ARG A 26 2.46 -0.08 -35.30
C ARG A 26 2.26 0.93 -34.18
N GLY A 27 2.17 0.46 -32.94
CA GLY A 27 2.01 1.31 -31.77
C GLY A 27 0.64 1.97 -31.59
N LYS A 28 -0.43 1.48 -32.26
CA LYS A 28 -1.81 2.01 -32.17
C LYS A 28 -2.34 2.20 -30.73
N TYR A 29 -1.85 1.39 -29.79
CA TYR A 29 -2.21 1.44 -28.37
C TYR A 29 -1.03 1.80 -27.45
N ALA A 30 0.14 2.11 -28.02
CA ALA A 30 1.35 2.38 -27.24
C ALA A 30 1.20 3.61 -26.34
N GLY A 31 0.51 4.66 -26.81
CA GLY A 31 0.17 5.83 -25.99
C GLY A 31 -0.69 5.44 -24.78
N ARG A 32 -1.80 4.73 -25.01
CA ARG A 32 -2.70 4.24 -23.94
C ARG A 32 -2.00 3.32 -22.95
N ALA A 33 -1.11 2.44 -23.42
CA ALA A 33 -0.31 1.58 -22.55
C ALA A 33 0.65 2.39 -21.67
N ARG A 34 1.22 3.49 -22.18
CA ARG A 34 2.08 4.40 -21.43
C ARG A 34 1.30 5.31 -20.47
N GLU A 35 0.08 5.69 -20.84
CA GLU A 35 -0.78 6.56 -20.04
C GLU A 35 -1.46 5.81 -18.88
N GLY A 36 -1.72 4.51 -19.04
CA GLY A 36 -2.61 3.76 -18.14
C GLY A 36 -1.95 2.84 -17.11
N THR A 37 -0.66 2.52 -17.24
CA THR A 37 -0.02 1.53 -16.34
C THR A 37 1.42 1.89 -16.03
N ASN A 38 1.66 2.34 -14.79
CA ASN A 38 3.00 2.32 -14.20
C ASN A 38 3.34 0.86 -13.86
N ILE A 39 3.85 0.10 -14.84
CA ILE A 39 4.36 -1.25 -14.61
C ILE A 39 5.71 -1.10 -13.93
N VAL A 40 5.80 -1.54 -12.68
CA VAL A 40 7.02 -1.52 -11.87
C VAL A 40 7.43 -2.96 -11.61
N LEU A 41 8.70 -3.28 -11.87
CA LEU A 41 9.28 -4.54 -11.46
C LEU A 41 9.45 -4.55 -9.93
N ILE A 42 8.88 -5.55 -9.27
CA ILE A 42 8.97 -5.74 -7.82
C ILE A 42 9.88 -6.95 -7.54
N GLU A 43 10.53 -6.95 -6.38
CA GLU A 43 11.35 -8.06 -5.92
C GLU A 43 10.55 -9.38 -5.82
N PRO A 44 11.17 -10.54 -6.14
CA PRO A 44 10.48 -11.84 -6.15
C PRO A 44 9.78 -12.21 -4.83
N GLU A 45 10.42 -11.91 -3.70
CA GLU A 45 9.86 -12.20 -2.37
C GLU A 45 8.54 -11.45 -2.13
N VAL A 46 8.45 -10.21 -2.61
CA VAL A 46 7.23 -9.41 -2.48
C VAL A 46 6.15 -9.89 -3.44
N THR A 47 6.51 -10.36 -4.64
CA THR A 47 5.53 -10.97 -5.56
C THR A 47 4.98 -12.29 -5.03
N ASP A 48 5.80 -13.08 -4.32
CA ASP A 48 5.35 -14.31 -3.67
C ASP A 48 4.37 -14.02 -2.52
N ALA A 49 4.63 -12.95 -1.75
CA ALA A 49 3.75 -12.50 -0.68
C ALA A 49 2.45 -11.83 -1.19
N PHE A 50 2.52 -11.14 -2.34
CA PHE A 50 1.39 -10.43 -2.95
C PHE A 50 1.23 -10.79 -4.43
N PRO A 51 0.57 -11.93 -4.74
CA PRO A 51 0.47 -12.43 -6.11
C PRO A 51 -0.43 -11.61 -7.04
N THR A 52 -1.24 -10.69 -6.49
CA THR A 52 -2.23 -9.92 -7.26
C THR A 52 -2.10 -8.42 -7.01
N GLU A 53 -2.42 -7.61 -8.03
CA GLU A 53 -2.47 -6.15 -7.92
C GLU A 53 -3.46 -5.68 -6.83
N GLN A 54 -4.56 -6.42 -6.64
CA GLN A 54 -5.57 -6.12 -5.64
C GLN A 54 -4.99 -6.27 -4.23
N ALA A 55 -4.24 -7.34 -3.97
CA ALA A 55 -3.61 -7.59 -2.68
C ALA A 55 -2.58 -6.49 -2.33
N VAL A 56 -1.74 -6.09 -3.30
CA VAL A 56 -0.78 -4.99 -3.12
C VAL A 56 -1.50 -3.69 -2.80
N ASN A 57 -2.53 -3.34 -3.59
CA ASN A 57 -3.23 -2.07 -3.45
C ASN A 57 -4.00 -1.98 -2.12
N GLU A 58 -4.64 -3.05 -1.68
CA GLU A 58 -5.34 -3.08 -0.38
C GLU A 58 -4.35 -2.95 0.79
N ALA A 59 -3.21 -3.62 0.73
CA ALA A 59 -2.16 -3.47 1.75
C ALA A 59 -1.66 -2.03 1.84
N LEU A 60 -1.36 -1.39 0.70
CA LEU A 60 -0.90 0.00 0.65
C LEU A 60 -1.97 0.99 1.13
N LYS A 61 -3.25 0.77 0.78
CA LYS A 61 -4.37 1.56 1.33
C LYS A 61 -4.44 1.45 2.86
N GLY A 62 -4.24 0.26 3.40
CA GLY A 62 -4.16 0.03 4.85
C GLY A 62 -3.08 0.89 5.51
N VAL A 63 -1.86 0.88 4.96
CA VAL A 63 -0.74 1.71 5.44
C VAL A 63 -1.07 3.20 5.37
N LEU A 64 -1.66 3.67 4.27
CA LEU A 64 -2.07 5.07 4.12
C LEU A 64 -3.12 5.47 5.17
N ASN A 65 -4.11 4.60 5.42
CA ASN A 65 -5.16 4.86 6.39
C ASN A 65 -4.60 4.92 7.82
N THR A 66 -3.73 3.99 8.21
CA THR A 66 -3.06 4.01 9.51
C THR A 66 -2.20 5.26 9.65
N THR A 67 -1.43 5.63 8.61
CA THR A 67 -0.61 6.84 8.61
C THR A 67 -1.46 8.10 8.79
N ARG A 68 -2.59 8.19 8.09
CA ARG A 68 -3.56 9.29 8.23
C ARG A 68 -4.14 9.33 9.65
N ALA A 69 -4.55 8.19 10.19
CA ALA A 69 -5.07 8.10 11.56
C ALA A 69 -4.05 8.63 12.58
N VAL A 70 -2.79 8.17 12.50
CA VAL A 70 -1.71 8.61 13.40
C VAL A 70 -1.43 10.11 13.28
N ARG A 71 -1.43 10.66 12.06
CA ARG A 71 -1.27 12.11 11.83
C ARG A 71 -2.43 12.91 12.41
N ASN A 72 -3.67 12.44 12.23
CA ASN A 72 -4.87 13.12 12.70
C ASN A 72 -5.02 13.07 14.23
N THR A 73 -4.54 12.01 14.88
CA THR A 73 -4.60 11.87 16.34
C THR A 73 -3.40 12.50 17.08
N GLY A 74 -2.47 13.15 16.37
CA GLY A 74 -1.35 13.88 16.97
C GLY A 74 -0.24 12.98 17.55
N GLY A 75 -0.04 11.78 17.00
CA GLY A 75 0.91 10.80 17.54
C GLY A 75 0.32 9.93 18.65
N LEU A 76 1.07 8.90 19.07
CA LEU A 76 0.63 7.97 20.13
C LEU A 76 0.14 8.76 21.35
N PRO A 77 -0.98 8.36 21.98
CA PRO A 77 -1.52 9.10 23.10
C PRO A 77 -0.45 9.16 24.20
N ASN A 78 0.11 10.34 24.44
CA ASN A 78 1.08 10.59 25.50
C ASN A 78 0.39 10.31 26.84
N LYS A 79 0.47 9.05 27.29
CA LYS A 79 -0.07 8.57 28.56
C LYS A 79 0.53 9.34 29.75
N ALA A 80 1.71 9.94 29.55
CA ALA A 80 2.45 10.78 30.49
C ALA A 80 1.89 12.20 30.68
N LEU A 81 1.06 12.72 29.76
CA LEU A 81 0.52 14.10 29.84
C LEU A 81 -0.88 14.18 30.45
N ARG A 82 -1.42 13.09 31.02
CA ARG A 82 -2.73 13.15 31.68
C ARG A 82 -2.61 14.03 32.93
N PRO A 83 -3.30 15.18 33.02
CA PRO A 83 -3.34 15.92 34.27
C PRO A 83 -4.00 15.00 35.31
N THR A 84 -3.31 14.73 36.41
CA THR A 84 -3.85 13.96 37.55
C THR A 84 -4.87 14.81 38.30
N SER A 85 -5.99 15.14 37.64
CA SER A 85 -7.09 15.93 38.20
C SER A 85 -7.79 15.23 39.37
N ARG A 86 -7.56 13.92 39.52
CA ARG A 86 -8.11 13.11 40.62
C ARG A 86 -7.44 13.38 41.98
N ALA A 87 -6.17 13.78 42.01
CA ALA A 87 -5.47 14.08 43.27
C ALA A 87 -5.91 15.42 43.89
N ARG A 88 -6.21 16.43 43.07
CA ARG A 88 -6.54 17.79 43.55
C ARG A 88 -7.96 17.90 44.16
N ARG A 89 -8.91 17.07 43.70
CA ARG A 89 -10.29 17.07 44.25
C ARG A 89 -10.36 16.49 45.67
N LYS A 90 -9.51 15.51 46.02
CA LYS A 90 -9.52 14.89 47.37
C LYS A 90 -8.91 15.81 48.44
N ALA A 91 -7.92 16.64 48.09
CA ALA A 91 -7.31 17.59 49.01
C ALA A 91 -8.25 18.74 49.42
N LYS A 92 -9.12 19.22 48.51
CA LYS A 92 -10.09 20.30 48.80
C LYS A 92 -11.26 19.82 49.69
N SER A 93 -11.68 18.56 49.55
CA SER A 93 -12.73 17.96 50.37
C SER A 93 -12.29 17.79 51.83
N ARG A 94 -11.06 17.32 52.09
CA ARG A 94 -10.55 17.12 53.46
C ARG A 94 -10.30 18.44 54.21
N LYS A 95 -9.97 19.53 53.51
CA LYS A 95 -9.73 20.83 54.15
C LYS A 95 -11.02 21.54 54.57
N ARG A 96 -12.17 21.21 53.97
CA ARG A 96 -13.48 21.79 54.30
C ARG A 96 -14.16 21.14 55.50
N SER A 97 -13.85 19.89 55.81
CA SER A 97 -14.44 19.17 56.95
C SER A 97 -13.77 19.47 58.29
N HIS A 98 -12.59 20.11 58.31
CA HIS A 98 -11.88 20.46 59.55
C HIS A 98 -12.18 21.86 60.08
N ALA A 99 -12.87 22.70 59.32
CA ALA A 99 -13.19 24.09 59.72
C ALA A 99 -14.55 24.25 60.44
N ALA A 100 -15.22 23.15 60.81
CA ALA A 100 -16.56 23.16 61.41
C ALA A 100 -16.63 22.42 62.77
N ARG A 101 -15.55 22.48 63.55
CA ARG A 101 -15.54 22.09 64.98
C ARG A 101 -14.76 23.15 65.76
N GLY A 102 -15.49 24.12 66.29
CA GLY A 102 -15.05 25.20 67.15
C GLY A 102 -16.28 25.89 67.69
#